data_AF-A0A7S2M256-F1
#
_entry.id   AF-A0A7S2M256-F1
#
_cell.length_a   1.000
_cell.length_b   1.000
_cell.length_c   1.000
_cell.angle_alpha   90.00
_cell.angle_beta   90.00
_cell.angle_gamma   90.00
#
_symmetry.space_group_name_H-M   'P 1'
#
loop_
_entity.id
_entity.type
_entity.pdbx_description
1 polymer ?
#
loop_
_entity_poly.entity_id
_entity_poly.type
_entity_poly.pdbx_seq_one_letter_code
_entity_poly.pdbx_strand_id
1 'polypeptide(L)'
;MESFSCCSIGDDRHPHRPCHEHADCVNSSPPPSQHDNRRKMMRQRGTIKKVITMSAFLLTMQILIFGCRASSDHDEAINSQQQRRLQGTQLWLPDTSGLLRCTNDQKKEPWMPTHKTISACCQRHFSWDEVTCNQNSGEWFSESMNPFAGAPKQQYYPDSSAGICRPNSPEKPEWMNILVSSYRQCCEEHIPWDVENCVKNEPVAENVSAPKQLYYPDSSAGFCKPNSPEKP
;
A
#
# COMPACT_ATOMS: atom_id res chain seq x y z
N MET A 1 -38.30 -33.42 27.38
CA MET A 1 -38.38 -34.57 26.45
C MET A 1 -37.42 -34.25 25.32
N GLU A 2 -36.11 -34.39 25.54
CA GLU A 2 -35.36 -35.66 25.49
C GLU A 2 -35.66 -36.42 24.19
N SER A 3 -34.68 -36.50 23.29
CA SER A 3 -33.98 -37.76 23.05
C SER A 3 -32.84 -37.57 22.04
N PHE A 4 -31.66 -37.99 22.49
CA PHE A 4 -30.45 -38.25 21.72
C PHE A 4 -30.54 -39.59 20.97
N SER A 5 -29.78 -39.75 19.89
CA SER A 5 -29.13 -40.99 19.36
C SER A 5 -29.01 -40.92 17.83
N CYS A 6 -27.96 -41.39 17.14
CA CYS A 6 -26.76 -42.13 17.52
C CYS A 6 -25.72 -42.03 16.40
N CYS A 7 -24.47 -42.29 16.78
CA CYS A 7 -23.27 -42.46 15.96
C CYS A 7 -23.29 -43.70 15.03
N SER A 8 -22.43 -43.67 14.00
CA SER A 8 -21.66 -44.80 13.44
C SER A 8 -20.44 -44.19 12.69
N ILE A 9 -19.18 -44.32 13.13
CA ILE A 9 -18.22 -45.45 13.17
C ILE A 9 -17.43 -45.64 11.85
N GLY A 10 -16.10 -45.63 11.98
CA GLY A 10 -15.09 -46.18 11.06
C GLY A 10 -14.22 -45.11 10.35
N ASP A 11 -12.89 -45.12 10.33
CA ASP A 11 -11.94 -46.12 10.82
C ASP A 11 -10.49 -45.56 10.87
N ASP A 12 -9.75 -46.09 11.84
CA ASP A 12 -8.31 -46.29 12.01
C ASP A 12 -7.24 -45.48 11.23
N ARG A 13 -6.43 -44.75 12.01
CA ARG A 13 -4.98 -44.94 12.23
C ARG A 13 -4.38 -43.61 12.68
N HIS A 14 -3.94 -43.48 13.93
CA HIS A 14 -2.72 -42.75 14.34
C HIS A 14 -2.47 -42.97 15.86
N PRO A 15 -1.20 -43.11 16.30
CA PRO A 15 -0.87 -43.60 17.64
C PRO A 15 -0.82 -42.50 18.72
N HIS A 16 -1.36 -42.88 19.89
CA HIS A 16 -1.00 -42.51 21.26
C HIS A 16 -0.54 -41.07 21.58
N ARG A 17 -1.41 -40.32 22.27
CA ARG A 17 -1.01 -39.39 23.32
C ARG A 17 -1.74 -39.70 24.63
N PRO A 18 -1.07 -39.68 25.79
CA PRO A 18 -1.66 -39.98 27.08
C PRO A 18 -2.51 -38.81 27.59
N CYS A 19 -3.76 -39.12 27.98
CA CYS A 19 -4.59 -38.24 28.78
C CYS A 19 -4.15 -38.35 30.23
N HIS A 20 -3.76 -37.23 30.84
CA HIS A 20 -3.60 -37.13 32.29
C HIS A 20 -4.93 -36.71 32.92
N GLU A 21 -5.27 -37.49 33.94
CA GLU A 21 -6.47 -37.49 34.77
C GLU A 21 -6.31 -36.54 35.98
N HIS A 22 -7.43 -36.31 36.69
CA HIS A 22 -7.67 -35.52 37.92
C HIS A 22 -8.07 -34.04 37.70
N ALA A 23 -9.35 -33.65 37.81
CA ALA A 23 -10.27 -33.70 38.95
C ALA A 23 -9.90 -32.72 40.08
N ASP A 24 -10.63 -31.60 40.16
CA ASP A 24 -10.93 -30.92 41.43
C ASP A 24 -12.26 -30.14 41.31
N CYS A 25 -13.24 -30.62 42.06
CA CYS A 25 -14.49 -29.95 42.40
C CYS A 25 -14.29 -29.15 43.68
N VAL A 26 -14.51 -27.82 43.69
CA VAL A 26 -14.73 -27.08 44.96
C VAL A 26 -15.75 -25.93 44.79
N ASN A 27 -16.91 -26.16 45.41
CA ASN A 27 -17.79 -25.27 46.17
C ASN A 27 -18.23 -23.90 45.60
N SER A 28 -19.44 -23.92 45.04
CA SER A 28 -20.36 -22.79 44.95
C SER A 28 -20.81 -22.32 46.34
N SER A 29 -20.47 -21.08 46.72
CA SER A 29 -21.04 -20.43 47.91
C SER A 29 -22.35 -19.70 47.55
N PRO A 30 -23.38 -19.72 48.42
CA PRO A 30 -24.64 -19.03 48.18
C PRO A 30 -24.50 -17.50 48.29
N PRO A 31 -25.29 -16.72 47.52
CA PRO A 31 -25.26 -15.27 47.57
C PRO A 31 -25.88 -14.73 48.88
N PRO A 32 -25.28 -13.69 49.50
CA PRO A 32 -25.86 -13.06 50.68
C PRO A 32 -27.13 -12.26 50.37
N SER A 33 -28.09 -12.43 51.27
CA SER A 33 -29.40 -11.78 51.40
C SER A 33 -29.38 -10.26 51.17
N GLN A 34 -30.36 -9.80 50.40
CA GLN A 34 -30.45 -8.47 49.78
C GLN A 34 -31.10 -7.37 50.65
N HIS A 35 -31.21 -7.53 51.97
CA HIS A 35 -32.18 -6.71 52.73
C HIS A 35 -31.65 -5.74 53.80
N ASP A 36 -30.33 -5.53 53.92
CA ASP A 36 -29.81 -4.75 55.06
C ASP A 36 -28.73 -3.69 54.74
N ASN A 37 -28.88 -2.93 53.65
CA ASN A 37 -27.95 -1.83 53.32
C ASN A 37 -28.61 -0.53 52.81
N ARG A 38 -29.94 -0.39 52.94
CA ARG A 38 -30.67 0.74 52.34
C ARG A 38 -30.69 2.05 53.13
N ARG A 39 -30.03 2.15 54.30
CA ARG A 39 -30.10 3.36 55.16
C ARG A 39 -28.80 4.15 55.36
N LYS A 40 -27.71 3.85 54.64
CA LYS A 40 -26.45 4.64 54.74
C LYS A 40 -25.92 5.25 53.44
N MET A 41 -26.67 5.23 52.33
CA MET A 41 -26.21 5.73 51.02
C MET A 41 -26.87 7.03 50.54
N MET A 42 -27.28 7.94 51.43
CA MET A 42 -27.88 9.24 51.03
C MET A 42 -27.14 10.47 51.59
N ARG A 43 -25.83 10.37 51.88
CA ARG A 43 -25.00 11.54 52.27
C ARG A 43 -23.59 11.58 51.67
N GLN A 44 -23.36 10.90 50.54
CA GLN A 44 -22.05 10.88 49.85
C GLN A 44 -22.14 10.89 48.31
N ARG A 45 -23.26 11.35 47.74
CA ARG A 45 -23.48 11.36 46.28
C ARG A 45 -23.06 12.65 45.55
N GLY A 46 -22.54 13.66 46.26
CA GLY A 46 -22.18 14.96 45.69
C GLY A 46 -20.73 15.08 45.18
N THR A 47 -19.78 14.34 45.77
CA THR A 47 -18.35 14.53 45.52
C THR A 47 -17.70 13.47 44.63
N ILE A 48 -18.33 12.31 44.44
CA ILE A 48 -17.76 11.21 43.63
C ILE A 48 -17.97 11.45 42.12
N LYS A 49 -19.04 12.17 41.71
CA LYS A 49 -19.30 12.46 40.29
C LYS A 49 -18.28 13.39 39.63
N LYS A 50 -17.60 14.24 40.41
CA LYS A 50 -16.58 15.18 39.88
C LYS A 50 -15.21 14.53 39.68
N VAL A 51 -14.88 13.49 40.44
CA VAL A 51 -13.57 12.83 40.34
C VAL A 51 -13.52 11.85 39.15
N ILE A 52 -14.64 11.20 38.82
CA ILE A 52 -14.69 10.25 37.70
C ILE A 52 -14.63 10.98 36.34
N THR A 53 -15.19 12.18 36.22
CA THR A 53 -15.19 12.96 34.97
C THR A 53 -13.84 13.59 34.63
N MET A 54 -13.03 13.98 35.64
CA MET A 54 -11.67 14.50 35.37
C MET A 54 -10.67 13.41 34.94
N SER A 55 -10.80 12.19 35.46
CA SER A 55 -9.91 11.08 35.08
C SER A 55 -10.09 10.65 33.63
N ALA A 56 -11.34 10.60 33.15
CA ALA A 56 -11.64 10.26 31.75
C ALA A 56 -11.08 11.30 30.76
N PHE A 57 -11.15 12.60 31.11
CA PHE A 57 -10.63 13.69 30.26
C PHE A 57 -9.10 13.66 30.12
N LEU A 58 -8.38 13.32 31.20
CA LEU A 58 -6.92 13.20 31.17
C LEU A 58 -6.47 12.00 30.33
N LEU A 59 -7.20 10.88 30.38
CA LEU A 59 -6.91 9.72 29.52
C LEU A 59 -7.18 10.01 28.04
N THR A 60 -8.28 10.69 27.69
CA THR A 60 -8.54 11.07 26.29
C THR A 60 -7.53 12.06 25.75
N MET A 61 -7.04 13.00 26.57
CA MET A 61 -5.99 13.95 26.14
C MET A 61 -4.64 13.27 25.94
N GLN A 62 -4.26 12.29 26.76
CA GLN A 62 -3.02 11.53 26.52
C GLN A 62 -3.12 10.69 25.23
N ILE A 63 -4.26 10.06 24.94
CA ILE A 63 -4.44 9.29 23.69
C ILE A 63 -4.31 10.19 22.46
N LEU A 64 -4.81 11.43 22.49
CA LEU A 64 -4.65 12.37 21.37
C LEU A 64 -3.19 12.85 21.20
N ILE A 65 -2.47 13.09 22.30
CA ILE A 65 -1.06 13.52 22.24
C ILE A 65 -0.15 12.39 21.73
N PHE A 66 -0.39 11.14 22.15
CA PHE A 66 0.38 9.99 21.66
C PHE A 66 -0.05 9.53 20.26
N GLY A 67 -1.32 9.75 19.86
CA GLY A 67 -1.82 9.42 18.52
C GLY A 67 -1.24 10.29 17.40
N CYS A 68 -0.96 11.57 17.66
CA CYS A 68 -0.37 12.46 16.64
C CYS A 68 1.12 12.21 16.39
N ARG A 69 1.86 11.54 17.28
CA ARG A 69 3.28 11.24 17.06
C ARG A 69 3.53 10.04 16.15
N ALA A 70 2.58 9.10 16.03
CA ALA A 70 2.77 7.92 15.17
C ALA A 70 2.54 8.19 13.68
N SER A 71 1.92 9.31 13.31
CA SER A 71 1.63 9.63 11.89
C SER A 71 2.78 10.36 11.18
N SER A 72 3.75 10.93 11.92
CA SER A 72 4.88 11.65 11.31
C SER A 72 6.09 10.75 11.02
N ASP A 73 6.19 9.59 11.67
CA ASP A 73 7.31 8.65 11.49
C ASP A 73 7.10 7.66 10.33
N HIS A 74 5.90 7.60 9.75
CA HIS A 74 5.59 6.68 8.66
C HIS A 74 6.08 7.16 7.28
N ASP A 75 6.17 8.47 7.04
CA ASP A 75 6.70 9.00 5.77
C ASP A 75 8.23 8.88 5.69
N GLU A 76 8.94 8.97 6.81
CA GLU A 76 10.40 8.84 6.86
C GLU A 76 10.87 7.36 6.82
N ALA A 77 10.08 6.45 7.38
CA ALA A 77 10.36 5.01 7.37
C ALA A 77 10.23 4.39 5.96
N ILE A 78 9.30 4.87 5.13
CA ILE A 78 9.15 4.42 3.74
C ILE A 78 10.36 4.90 2.91
N ASN A 79 10.78 6.16 3.07
CA ASN A 79 11.98 6.69 2.41
C ASN A 79 13.25 5.90 2.79
N SER A 80 13.38 5.55 4.08
CA SER A 80 14.52 4.80 4.62
C SER A 80 14.57 3.32 4.19
N GLN A 81 13.41 2.66 4.06
CA GLN A 81 13.35 1.29 3.54
C GLN A 81 13.56 1.24 2.03
N GLN A 82 13.07 2.23 1.29
CA GLN A 82 13.33 2.37 -0.14
C GLN A 82 14.82 2.63 -0.37
N GLN A 83 15.47 3.48 0.43
CA GLN A 83 16.92 3.70 0.41
C GLN A 83 17.75 2.46 0.78
N ARG A 84 17.28 1.58 1.68
CA ARG A 84 18.00 0.34 1.98
C ARG A 84 17.94 -0.71 0.87
N ARG A 85 16.92 -0.68 0.00
CA ARG A 85 16.92 -1.50 -1.23
C ARG A 85 17.86 -0.97 -2.33
N LEU A 86 18.30 0.30 -2.27
CA LEU A 86 19.21 0.93 -3.24
C LEU A 86 20.69 0.51 -3.12
N GLN A 87 21.07 -0.32 -2.14
CA GLN A 87 22.48 -0.63 -1.85
C GLN A 87 23.07 -1.78 -2.67
N GLY A 88 22.34 -2.31 -3.65
CA GLY A 88 22.87 -3.28 -4.61
C GLY A 88 23.67 -2.61 -5.73
N THR A 89 24.95 -2.28 -5.50
CA THR A 89 25.98 -1.95 -6.51
C THR A 89 25.72 -0.85 -7.55
N GLN A 90 24.59 -0.14 -7.54
CA GLN A 90 24.30 0.91 -8.51
C GLN A 90 24.96 2.23 -8.09
N LEU A 91 26.01 2.60 -8.83
CA LEU A 91 26.70 3.88 -8.71
C LEU A 91 25.92 4.95 -9.46
N TRP A 92 25.77 6.12 -8.85
CA TRP A 92 25.07 7.28 -9.42
C TRP A 92 26.06 8.22 -10.10
N LEU A 93 25.71 8.66 -11.30
CA LEU A 93 26.44 9.64 -12.10
C LEU A 93 25.57 10.87 -12.35
N PRO A 94 26.13 12.09 -12.39
CA PRO A 94 25.37 13.27 -12.80
C PRO A 94 24.97 13.16 -14.27
N ASP A 95 23.74 13.54 -14.61
CA ASP A 95 23.29 13.62 -15.99
C ASP A 95 23.99 14.79 -16.70
N THR A 96 24.77 14.47 -17.73
CA THR A 96 25.51 15.46 -18.52
C THR A 96 24.67 16.07 -19.63
N SER A 97 23.45 15.58 -19.84
CA SER A 97 22.50 16.04 -20.87
C SER A 97 21.84 17.39 -20.53
N GLY A 98 22.23 18.02 -19.42
CA GLY A 98 21.66 19.29 -18.94
C GLY A 98 20.39 19.12 -18.11
N LEU A 99 19.95 17.89 -17.86
CA LEU A 99 18.87 17.61 -16.93
C LEU A 99 19.41 17.64 -15.50
N LEU A 100 18.72 18.37 -14.62
CA LEU A 100 19.03 18.54 -13.21
C LEU A 100 18.73 17.22 -12.45
N ARG A 101 19.53 16.17 -12.67
CA ARG A 101 19.34 14.84 -12.06
C ARG A 101 20.62 14.01 -12.06
N CYS A 102 20.61 12.95 -11.27
CA CYS A 102 21.58 11.88 -11.28
C CYS A 102 20.93 10.57 -11.72
N THR A 103 21.61 9.78 -12.53
CA THR A 103 21.12 8.49 -13.03
C THR A 103 22.12 7.37 -12.74
N ASN A 104 21.72 6.11 -12.95
CA ASN A 104 22.56 4.93 -12.69
C ASN A 104 22.60 3.93 -13.86
N ASP A 105 22.15 4.37 -15.02
CA ASP A 105 22.08 3.63 -16.29
C ASP A 105 23.20 4.02 -17.27
N GLN A 106 23.85 5.16 -17.03
CA GLN A 106 24.91 5.66 -17.90
C GLN A 106 26.14 4.75 -17.87
N LYS A 107 26.75 4.56 -19.05
CA LYS A 107 28.03 3.86 -19.17
C LYS A 107 29.10 4.69 -18.45
N LYS A 108 29.58 4.17 -17.33
CA LYS A 108 30.65 4.81 -16.55
C LYS A 108 31.95 4.88 -17.36
N GLU A 109 32.45 6.11 -17.55
CA GLU A 109 33.82 6.33 -18.03
C GLU A 109 34.82 6.40 -16.86
N PRO A 110 36.13 6.12 -17.09
CA PRO A 110 37.12 6.05 -16.01
C PRO A 110 37.29 7.34 -15.19
N TRP A 111 37.01 8.50 -15.80
CA TRP A 111 37.16 9.82 -15.18
C TRP A 111 35.86 10.35 -14.57
N MET A 112 34.73 9.69 -14.78
CA MET A 112 33.44 10.17 -14.28
C MET A 112 33.30 9.94 -12.76
N PRO A 113 32.95 10.99 -12.00
CA PRO A 113 32.72 10.86 -10.57
C PRO A 113 31.46 10.04 -10.31
N THR A 114 31.58 9.05 -9.44
CA THR A 114 30.46 8.18 -9.05
C THR A 114 30.12 8.31 -7.57
N HIS A 115 28.83 8.24 -7.25
CA HIS A 115 28.31 8.40 -5.90
C HIS A 115 27.51 7.18 -5.44
N LYS A 116 27.48 6.92 -4.14
CA LYS A 116 26.74 5.78 -3.56
C LYS A 116 25.23 6.03 -3.46
N THR A 117 24.81 7.30 -3.43
CA THR A 117 23.41 7.69 -3.25
C THR A 117 23.07 8.85 -4.19
N ILE A 118 21.77 8.99 -4.52
CA ILE A 118 21.23 10.14 -5.26
C ILE A 118 21.61 11.44 -4.57
N SER A 119 21.33 11.55 -3.26
CA SER A 119 21.60 12.77 -2.48
C SER A 119 23.08 13.15 -2.49
N ALA A 120 24.02 12.19 -2.36
CA ALA A 120 25.45 12.51 -2.44
C ALA A 120 25.85 13.04 -3.84
N CYS A 121 25.24 12.51 -4.90
CA CYS A 121 25.44 13.00 -6.25
C CYS A 121 24.88 14.43 -6.43
N CYS A 122 23.63 14.65 -6.02
CA CYS A 122 22.96 15.95 -6.09
C CYS A 122 23.70 17.02 -5.28
N GLN A 123 24.10 16.70 -4.05
CA GLN A 123 24.87 17.61 -3.21
C GLN A 123 26.23 17.96 -3.82
N ARG A 124 26.86 17.07 -4.60
CA ARG A 124 28.18 17.33 -5.19
C ARG A 124 28.12 18.12 -6.49
N HIS A 125 27.13 17.83 -7.35
CA HIS A 125 27.07 18.35 -8.72
C HIS A 125 25.98 19.42 -8.91
N PHE A 126 24.98 19.40 -8.05
CA PHE A 126 23.77 20.22 -8.14
C PHE A 126 23.43 20.87 -6.80
N SER A 127 24.44 21.21 -5.98
CA SER A 127 24.22 21.83 -4.66
C SER A 127 23.45 23.15 -4.69
N TRP A 128 23.46 23.83 -5.84
CA TRP A 128 22.71 25.05 -6.09
C TRP A 128 21.20 24.83 -6.22
N ASP A 129 20.76 23.60 -6.53
CA ASP A 129 19.36 23.18 -6.55
C ASP A 129 19.23 21.68 -6.22
N GLU A 130 19.65 21.34 -5.00
CA GLU A 130 19.68 19.94 -4.54
C GLU A 130 18.27 19.34 -4.46
N VAL A 131 17.25 20.14 -4.13
CA VAL A 131 15.87 19.69 -3.98
C VAL A 131 15.31 19.23 -5.33
N THR A 132 15.41 20.07 -6.36
CA THR A 132 14.98 19.70 -7.72
C THR A 132 15.77 18.51 -8.25
N CYS A 133 17.08 18.45 -7.99
CA CYS A 133 17.90 17.31 -8.39
C CYS A 133 17.42 16.00 -7.76
N ASN A 134 17.18 15.97 -6.45
CA ASN A 134 16.71 14.78 -5.78
C ASN A 134 15.32 14.34 -6.30
N GLN A 135 14.44 15.30 -6.56
CA GLN A 135 13.10 15.02 -7.09
C GLN A 135 13.17 14.40 -8.50
N ASN A 136 13.85 15.06 -9.44
CA ASN A 136 13.97 14.57 -10.82
C ASN A 136 14.69 13.21 -10.89
N SER A 137 15.69 12.99 -10.04
CA SER A 137 16.41 11.71 -9.97
C SER A 137 15.53 10.60 -9.42
N GLY A 138 14.68 10.91 -8.43
CA GLY A 138 13.70 9.98 -7.88
C GLY A 138 12.63 9.60 -8.89
N GLU A 139 12.05 10.59 -9.59
CA GLU A 139 11.08 10.37 -10.67
C GLU A 139 11.66 9.49 -11.77
N TRP A 140 12.86 9.83 -12.26
CA TRP A 140 13.57 9.04 -13.26
C TRP A 140 13.83 7.60 -12.78
N PHE A 141 14.24 7.41 -11.53
CA PHE A 141 14.51 6.09 -10.99
C PHE A 141 13.23 5.26 -10.81
N SER A 142 12.12 5.89 -10.43
CA SER A 142 10.81 5.25 -10.37
C SER A 142 10.34 4.81 -11.76
N GLU A 143 10.60 5.62 -12.79
CA GLU A 143 10.36 5.25 -14.19
C GLU A 143 11.28 4.12 -14.66
N SER A 144 12.56 4.13 -14.28
CA SER A 144 13.54 3.11 -14.73
C SER A 144 13.36 1.75 -14.05
N MET A 145 12.97 1.74 -12.77
CA MET A 145 12.68 0.52 -12.00
C MET A 145 11.33 -0.09 -12.36
N ASN A 146 10.46 0.65 -13.03
CA ASN A 146 9.20 0.15 -13.54
C ASN A 146 9.19 0.27 -15.07
N PRO A 147 9.73 -0.73 -15.81
CA PRO A 147 9.67 -0.73 -17.27
C PRO A 147 8.23 -0.73 -17.84
N PHE A 148 7.21 -0.92 -16.99
CA PHE A 148 5.79 -0.73 -17.33
C PHE A 148 5.23 0.65 -16.93
N ALA A 149 5.96 1.49 -16.19
CA ALA A 149 5.61 2.90 -15.97
C ALA A 149 5.81 3.76 -17.23
N GLY A 150 6.54 3.23 -18.23
CA GLY A 150 6.59 3.76 -19.59
C GLY A 150 5.50 3.25 -20.52
N ALA A 151 4.57 2.40 -20.05
CA ALA A 151 3.35 2.17 -20.82
C ALA A 151 2.67 3.52 -21.01
N PRO A 152 2.23 3.88 -22.24
CA PRO A 152 1.51 5.12 -22.45
C PRO A 152 0.39 5.15 -21.42
N LYS A 153 0.43 6.14 -20.51
CA LYS A 153 -0.61 6.31 -19.49
C LYS A 153 -1.93 6.22 -20.23
N GLN A 154 -2.77 5.25 -19.87
CA GLN A 154 -4.01 4.99 -20.58
C GLN A 154 -4.79 6.31 -20.66
N GLN A 155 -4.92 6.84 -21.87
CA GLN A 155 -5.71 8.04 -22.12
C GLN A 155 -7.15 7.64 -22.43
N TYR A 156 -8.07 8.57 -22.22
CA TYR A 156 -9.49 8.38 -22.45
C TYR A 156 -10.04 9.49 -23.32
N TYR A 157 -11.03 9.16 -24.15
CA TYR A 157 -11.80 10.13 -24.93
C TYR A 157 -13.29 10.00 -24.60
N PRO A 158 -14.06 11.10 -24.68
CA PRO A 158 -15.49 11.05 -24.38
C PRO A 158 -16.29 10.45 -25.55
N ASP A 159 -17.17 9.49 -25.24
CA ASP A 159 -18.21 9.01 -26.13
C ASP A 159 -19.56 9.51 -25.62
N SER A 160 -19.93 10.72 -26.04
CA SER A 160 -21.18 11.37 -25.62
C SER A 160 -22.42 10.60 -26.06
N SER A 161 -22.33 9.74 -27.08
CA SER A 161 -23.47 8.94 -27.54
C SER A 161 -23.77 7.78 -26.61
N ALA A 162 -22.73 7.21 -26.00
CA ALA A 162 -22.83 6.13 -25.04
C ALA A 162 -22.84 6.62 -23.57
N GLY A 163 -22.56 7.89 -23.31
CA GLY A 163 -22.50 8.45 -21.96
C GLY A 163 -21.31 7.93 -21.14
N ILE A 164 -20.24 7.49 -21.81
CA ILE A 164 -19.06 6.91 -21.17
C ILE A 164 -17.77 7.47 -21.76
N CYS A 165 -16.67 7.36 -21.01
CA CYS A 165 -15.33 7.58 -21.55
C CYS A 165 -14.76 6.26 -22.07
N ARG A 166 -14.06 6.29 -23.20
CA ARG A 166 -13.45 5.11 -23.81
C ARG A 166 -11.93 5.19 -23.76
N PRO A 167 -11.22 4.07 -23.54
CA PRO A 167 -9.77 4.04 -23.63
C PRO A 167 -9.32 4.39 -25.05
N ASN A 168 -8.25 5.19 -25.16
CA ASN A 168 -7.59 5.47 -26.42
C ASN A 168 -7.14 4.15 -27.06
N SER A 169 -7.70 3.83 -28.22
CA SER A 169 -7.47 2.60 -28.97
C SER A 169 -7.44 2.91 -30.47
N PRO A 170 -6.95 1.98 -31.32
CA PRO A 170 -7.01 2.14 -32.78
C PRO A 170 -8.43 2.32 -33.34
N GLU A 171 -9.47 1.96 -32.57
CA GLU A 171 -10.87 2.13 -32.94
C GLU A 171 -11.40 3.55 -32.68
N LYS A 172 -10.61 4.39 -32.00
CA LYS A 172 -10.97 5.79 -31.76
C LYS A 172 -11.18 6.50 -33.10
N PRO A 173 -12.32 7.19 -33.32
CA PRO A 173 -12.54 7.97 -34.52
C PRO A 173 -11.42 9.00 -34.74
N GLU A 174 -11.03 9.22 -35.99
CA GLU A 174 -9.95 10.16 -36.34
C GLU A 174 -10.27 11.60 -35.95
N TRP A 175 -11.56 11.98 -36.00
CA TRP A 175 -12.01 13.32 -35.62
C TRP A 175 -11.95 13.59 -34.11
N MET A 176 -11.77 12.55 -33.28
CA MET A 176 -11.74 12.67 -31.82
C MET A 176 -10.33 12.99 -31.32
N ASN A 177 -10.06 14.26 -31.02
CA ASN A 177 -8.73 14.73 -30.61
C ASN A 177 -8.59 14.98 -29.10
N ILE A 178 -9.68 14.84 -28.36
CA ILE A 178 -9.70 15.07 -26.92
C ILE A 178 -9.23 13.80 -26.21
N LEU A 179 -8.08 13.90 -25.55
CA LEU A 179 -7.49 12.82 -24.77
C LEU A 179 -7.18 13.32 -23.36
N VAL A 180 -7.75 12.65 -22.37
CA VAL A 180 -7.60 12.98 -20.95
C VAL A 180 -6.91 11.82 -20.26
N SER A 181 -6.02 12.09 -19.31
CA SER A 181 -5.22 11.05 -18.62
C SER A 181 -5.99 10.29 -17.53
N SER A 182 -7.16 10.77 -17.14
CA SER A 182 -7.99 10.22 -16.07
C SER A 182 -9.40 9.95 -16.57
N TYR A 183 -9.91 8.73 -16.32
CA TYR A 183 -11.27 8.34 -16.66
C TYR A 183 -12.29 9.25 -15.96
N ARG A 184 -12.09 9.47 -14.67
CA ARG A 184 -12.95 10.33 -13.85
C ARG A 184 -12.98 11.77 -14.36
N GLN A 185 -11.82 12.32 -14.70
CA GLN A 185 -11.72 13.67 -15.25
C GLN A 185 -12.47 13.78 -16.59
N CYS A 186 -12.33 12.76 -17.45
CA CYS A 186 -13.07 12.71 -18.70
C CYS A 186 -14.60 12.73 -18.47
N CYS A 187 -15.10 11.98 -17.49
CA CYS A 187 -16.52 12.01 -17.14
C CYS A 187 -16.97 13.39 -16.64
N GLU A 188 -16.21 13.99 -15.73
CA GLU A 188 -16.53 15.29 -15.12
C GLU A 188 -16.53 16.43 -16.14
N GLU A 189 -15.54 16.46 -17.05
CA GLU A 189 -15.36 17.57 -18.00
C GLU A 189 -16.22 17.44 -19.26
N HIS A 190 -16.47 16.21 -19.73
CA HIS A 190 -17.09 15.97 -21.04
C HIS A 190 -18.44 15.25 -20.98
N ILE A 191 -18.80 14.65 -19.84
CA ILE A 191 -20.10 13.99 -19.63
C ILE A 191 -20.77 14.51 -18.34
N PRO A 192 -20.92 15.85 -18.18
CA PRO A 192 -21.41 16.45 -16.94
C PRO A 192 -22.88 16.12 -16.65
N TRP A 193 -23.63 15.71 -17.67
CA TRP A 193 -25.04 15.36 -17.56
C TRP A 193 -25.27 13.95 -16.98
N ASP A 194 -24.24 13.10 -16.91
CA ASP A 194 -24.35 11.74 -16.35
C ASP A 194 -23.02 11.21 -15.77
N VAL A 195 -22.39 12.01 -14.91
CA VAL A 195 -21.09 11.67 -14.30
C VAL A 195 -21.16 10.36 -13.49
N GLU A 196 -22.25 10.12 -12.76
CA GLU A 196 -22.39 8.94 -11.92
C GLU A 196 -22.43 7.64 -12.73
N ASN A 197 -23.21 7.57 -13.80
CA ASN A 197 -23.21 6.38 -14.66
C ASN A 197 -21.91 6.29 -15.46
N CYS A 198 -21.33 7.41 -15.90
CA CYS A 198 -20.04 7.40 -16.58
C CYS A 198 -18.95 6.76 -15.70
N VAL A 199 -18.73 7.27 -14.49
CA VAL A 199 -17.71 6.76 -13.55
C VAL A 199 -17.97 5.31 -13.14
N LYS A 200 -19.24 4.90 -13.04
CA LYS A 200 -19.60 3.51 -12.73
C LYS A 200 -19.19 2.52 -13.84
N ASN A 201 -19.04 3.00 -15.08
CA ASN A 201 -18.56 2.22 -16.22
C ASN A 201 -17.05 2.34 -16.43
N GLU A 202 -16.30 2.85 -15.43
CA GLU A 202 -14.84 2.82 -15.47
C GLU A 202 -14.40 1.38 -15.77
N PRO A 203 -13.61 1.15 -16.84
CA PRO A 203 -13.09 -0.17 -17.10
C PRO A 203 -12.29 -0.54 -15.87
N VAL A 204 -12.76 -1.57 -15.15
CA VAL A 204 -11.93 -2.21 -14.14
C VAL A 204 -10.64 -2.45 -14.86
N ALA A 205 -9.53 -1.91 -14.35
CA ALA A 205 -8.23 -2.37 -14.74
C ALA A 205 -8.24 -3.85 -14.35
N GLU A 206 -8.76 -4.71 -15.24
CA GLU A 206 -8.29 -6.06 -15.37
C GLU A 206 -6.81 -5.82 -15.39
N ASN A 207 -6.17 -6.11 -14.24
CA ASN A 207 -4.74 -6.25 -14.18
C ASN A 207 -4.47 -7.10 -15.42
N VAL A 208 -3.98 -6.47 -16.48
CA VAL A 208 -3.37 -7.15 -17.60
C VAL A 208 -2.25 -7.82 -16.88
N SER A 209 -2.55 -9.03 -16.39
CA SER A 209 -1.71 -9.81 -15.53
C SER A 209 -0.51 -9.96 -16.42
N ALA A 210 0.53 -9.18 -16.12
CA ALA A 210 1.63 -8.92 -17.03
C ALA A 210 1.94 -10.28 -17.66
N PRO A 211 1.81 -10.43 -19.00
CA PRO A 211 1.72 -11.74 -19.63
C PRO A 211 2.80 -12.58 -19.01
N LYS A 212 2.42 -13.62 -18.23
CA LYS A 212 3.34 -14.34 -17.32
C LYS A 212 4.65 -14.54 -18.06
N GLN A 213 5.63 -13.67 -17.80
CA GLN A 213 6.87 -13.70 -18.55
C GLN A 213 7.56 -14.95 -18.02
N LEU A 214 7.52 -16.02 -18.79
CA LEU A 214 8.28 -17.22 -18.48
C LEU A 214 9.75 -16.82 -18.57
N TYR A 215 10.45 -16.95 -17.46
CA TYR A 215 11.88 -16.77 -17.39
C TYR A 215 12.53 -18.14 -17.46
N TYR A 216 13.53 -18.30 -18.32
CA TYR A 216 14.33 -19.52 -18.37
C TYR A 216 15.72 -19.26 -17.78
N PRO A 217 16.26 -20.19 -16.99
CA PRO A 217 17.61 -20.08 -16.46
C PRO A 217 18.62 -20.22 -17.61
N ASP A 218 19.42 -19.17 -17.84
CA ASP A 218 20.56 -19.24 -18.76
C ASP A 218 21.80 -19.63 -17.96
N SER A 219 22.20 -20.90 -18.11
CA SER A 219 23.35 -21.50 -17.42
C SER A 219 24.69 -20.83 -17.76
N SER A 220 24.76 -20.11 -18.89
CA SER A 220 25.99 -19.44 -19.35
C SER A 220 26.10 -18.02 -18.81
N ALA A 221 24.98 -17.37 -18.53
CA ALA A 221 24.94 -15.97 -18.09
C ALA A 221 24.77 -15.81 -16.57
N GLY A 222 24.28 -16.84 -15.88
CA GLY A 222 24.06 -16.81 -14.42
C GLY A 222 22.85 -15.97 -13.98
N PHE A 223 22.00 -15.55 -14.92
CA PHE A 223 20.74 -14.85 -14.66
C PHE A 223 19.63 -15.38 -15.58
N CYS A 224 18.38 -15.20 -15.16
CA CYS A 224 17.22 -15.63 -15.94
C CYS A 224 16.92 -14.64 -17.07
N LYS A 225 16.64 -15.15 -18.29
CA LYS A 225 16.25 -14.32 -19.44
C LYS A 225 14.72 -14.38 -19.66
N PRO A 226 14.06 -13.24 -19.95
CA PRO A 226 12.65 -13.25 -20.34
C PRO A 226 12.50 -13.95 -21.70
N ASN A 227 11.44 -14.75 -21.86
CA ASN A 227 11.15 -15.41 -23.12
C ASN A 227 10.90 -14.35 -24.21
N SER A 228 11.83 -14.20 -25.15
CA SER A 228 11.66 -13.29 -26.29
C SER A 228 10.84 -14.01 -27.36
N PRO A 229 9.71 -13.45 -27.85
CA PRO A 229 8.91 -14.06 -28.91
C PRO A 229 9.57 -14.05 -30.30
N GLU A 230 10.85 -13.69 -30.42
CA GLU A 230 11.57 -13.75 -31.69
C GLU A 230 12.21 -15.12 -31.94
N LYS A 231 11.45 -16.05 -32.54
CA LYS A 231 11.55 -16.37 -33.99
C LYS A 231 10.65 -17.58 -34.36
N PRO A 232 9.97 -17.57 -35.53
CA PRO A 232 9.38 -18.77 -36.13
C PRO A 232 10.42 -19.82 -36.51
#